data_AF-A0A8T4I030-F1
#
_entry.id   AF-A0A8T4I030-F1
#
_cell.length_a   1.000
_cell.length_b   1.000
_cell.length_c   1.000
_cell.angle_alpha   90.00
_cell.angle_beta   90.00
_cell.angle_gamma   90.00
#
_symmetry.space_group_name_H-M   'P 1'
#
loop_
_entity.id
_entity.type
_entity.pdbx_description
1 polymer ?
#
loop_
_entity_poly.entity_id
_entity_poly.type
_entity_poly.pdbx_seq_one_letter_code
_entity_poly.pdbx_strand_id
1 'polypeptide(L)' 'NPNYKTQPQNMLLARATAECARLIAADVLMGMPYSAEELADAQPVREHVSALVAAGYTITSIAAASDTDAATLQRVLYGP' A
#
# COMPACT_ATOMS: atom_id res chain seq x y z
N ASN A 1 36.06 -14.41 9.67
CA ASN A 1 34.90 -15.13 10.23
C ASN A 1 35.19 -16.64 10.19
N PRO A 2 35.25 -17.34 11.35
CA PRO A 2 35.52 -18.78 11.44
C PRO A 2 34.61 -19.66 10.56
N ASN A 3 33.39 -19.19 10.28
CA ASN A 3 32.38 -19.92 9.51
C ASN A 3 32.78 -20.22 8.05
N TYR A 4 33.72 -19.45 7.48
CA TYR A 4 34.28 -19.76 6.15
C TYR A 4 35.12 -21.04 6.13
N LYS A 5 35.72 -21.42 7.27
CA LYS A 5 36.54 -22.63 7.37
C LYS A 5 35.71 -23.86 7.77
N THR A 6 34.69 -23.65 8.60
CA THR A 6 33.85 -24.75 9.12
C THR A 6 32.68 -25.10 8.19
N GLN A 7 32.14 -24.12 7.45
CA GLN A 7 30.97 -24.31 6.59
C GLN A 7 31.07 -23.48 5.29
N PRO A 8 32.05 -23.76 4.42
CA PRO A 8 32.32 -22.95 3.23
C PRO A 8 31.14 -22.90 2.24
N GLN A 9 30.40 -23.99 2.10
CA GLN A 9 29.24 -24.05 1.19
C GLN A 9 28.11 -23.11 1.62
N ASN A 10 27.80 -23.06 2.92
CA ASN A 10 26.77 -22.16 3.45
C ASN A 10 27.17 -20.69 3.28
N MET A 11 28.47 -20.38 3.40
CA MET A 11 28.98 -19.03 3.18
C MET A 11 28.92 -18.61 1.70
N LEU A 12 29.18 -19.54 0.77
CA LEU A 12 29.03 -19.28 -0.67
C LEU A 12 27.56 -19.09 -1.04
N LEU A 13 26.66 -19.93 -0.50
CA LEU A 13 25.23 -19.80 -0.70
C LEU A 13 24.73 -18.44 -0.22
N ALA A 14 25.10 -18.04 1.00
CA ALA A 14 24.72 -16.74 1.57
C ALA A 14 25.21 -15.55 0.73
N ARG A 15 26.41 -15.66 0.14
CA ARG A 15 26.93 -14.63 -0.75
C ARG A 15 26.16 -14.57 -2.07
N ALA A 16 25.82 -15.72 -2.64
CA ALA A 16 25.03 -15.79 -3.86
C ALA A 16 23.62 -15.23 -3.66
N THR A 17 22.94 -15.55 -2.55
CA THR A 17 21.63 -14.98 -2.23
C THR A 17 21.70 -13.48 -1.97
N ALA A 18 22.75 -12.98 -1.31
CA ALA A 18 22.92 -11.55 -1.10
C ALA A 18 23.08 -10.78 -2.43
N GLU A 19 23.81 -11.33 -3.40
CA GLU A 19 23.95 -10.70 -4.71
C GLU A 19 22.66 -10.81 -5.55
N CYS A 20 21.96 -11.95 -5.51
CA CYS A 20 20.65 -12.07 -6.15
C CYS A 20 19.66 -11.02 -5.59
N ALA A 21 19.62 -10.84 -4.27
CA ALA A 21 18.78 -9.83 -3.63
C ALA A 21 19.14 -8.40 -4.08
N ARG A 22 20.42 -8.07 -4.23
CA ARG A 22 20.85 -6.75 -4.75
C ARG A 22 20.41 -6.50 -6.18
N LEU A 23 20.51 -7.52 -7.04
CA LEU A 23 20.12 -7.40 -8.44
C LEU A 23 18.63 -7.11 -8.60
N ILE A 24 17.79 -7.79 -7.81
CA ILE A 24 16.33 -7.65 -7.92
C ILE A 24 15.75 -6.52 -7.05
N ALA A 25 16.52 -5.99 -6.09
CA ALA A 25 16.01 -4.98 -5.14
C ALA A 25 15.50 -3.72 -5.82
N ALA A 26 16.18 -3.23 -6.86
CA ALA A 26 15.73 -2.04 -7.60
C ALA A 26 14.40 -2.30 -8.32
N ASP A 27 14.28 -3.44 -9.00
CA ASP A 27 13.07 -3.83 -9.73
C ASP A 27 11.90 -4.12 -8.78
N VAL A 28 12.16 -4.69 -7.61
CA VAL A 28 11.11 -4.91 -6.60
C VAL A 28 10.68 -3.59 -5.96
N LEU A 29 11.62 -2.71 -5.57
CA LEU A 29 11.27 -1.45 -4.91
C LEU A 29 10.59 -0.44 -5.86
N MET A 30 11.02 -0.38 -7.13
CA MET A 30 10.47 0.55 -8.12
C MET A 30 9.35 -0.07 -8.97
N GLY A 31 9.34 -1.39 -9.11
CA GLY A 31 8.35 -2.14 -9.88
C GLY A 31 7.24 -2.76 -9.05
N MET A 32 7.18 -2.52 -7.73
CA MET A 32 6.03 -2.88 -6.90
C MET A 32 4.79 -2.11 -7.39
N PRO A 33 3.83 -2.76 -8.07
CA PRO A 33 2.62 -2.11 -8.57
C PRO A 33 1.66 -1.73 -7.43
N TYR A 34 1.90 -2.26 -6.23
CA TYR A 34 1.03 -2.27 -5.05
C TYR A 34 0.82 -0.92 -4.35
N SER A 35 1.03 0.21 -5.02
CA SER A 35 0.72 1.52 -4.42
C SER A 35 0.10 2.51 -5.40
N ALA A 36 0.15 2.27 -6.71
CA ALA A 36 -0.46 3.20 -7.66
C ALA A 36 -1.96 2.93 -7.85
N GLU A 37 -2.37 1.66 -7.87
CA GLU A 37 -3.77 1.30 -8.11
C GLU A 37 -4.68 1.61 -6.90
N GLU A 38 -4.22 1.46 -5.65
CA GLU A 38 -4.99 1.87 -4.46
C GLU A 38 -5.10 3.39 -4.28
N LEU A 39 -4.13 4.16 -4.79
CA LEU A 39 -4.15 5.62 -4.68
C LEU A 39 -5.04 6.28 -5.73
N ALA A 40 -5.19 5.67 -6.91
CA ALA A 40 -6.04 6.20 -7.98
C ALA A 40 -7.54 6.06 -7.67
N ASP A 41 -7.94 5.03 -6.93
CA ASP A 41 -9.35 4.72 -6.66
C ASP A 41 -9.99 5.65 -5.60
N ALA A 42 -9.18 6.31 -4.77
CA ALA A 42 -9.70 7.19 -3.71
C ALA A 42 -10.23 8.53 -4.24
N GLN A 43 -9.65 9.08 -5.31
CA GLN A 43 -9.98 10.41 -5.82
C GLN A 43 -11.44 10.54 -6.31
N PRO A 44 -11.97 9.64 -7.17
CA PRO A 44 -13.37 9.74 -7.61
C PRO A 44 -14.36 9.58 -6.44
N VAL A 45 -14.02 8.75 -5.45
CA VAL A 45 -14.85 8.56 -4.25
C VAL A 45 -14.86 9.84 -3.39
N ARG A 46 -13.72 10.51 -3.23
CA ARG A 46 -13.63 11.80 -2.50
C ARG A 46 -14.48 12.89 -3.15
N GLU A 47 -14.44 12.99 -4.47
CA GLU A 47 -15.22 13.96 -5.23
C GLU A 47 -16.72 13.70 -5.09
N HIS A 48 -17.15 12.43 -5.20
CA HIS A 48 -18.54 12.05 -5.02
C HIS A 48 -19.07 12.36 -3.61
N VAL A 49 -18.31 11.98 -2.57
CA VAL A 49 -18.72 12.23 -1.17
C VAL A 49 -18.73 13.72 -0.85
N SER A 50 -17.76 14.49 -1.36
CA SER A 50 -17.74 15.95 -1.15
C SER A 50 -18.93 16.66 -1.83
N ALA A 51 -19.36 16.19 -3.01
CA ALA A 51 -20.56 16.70 -3.67
C ALA A 51 -21.84 16.40 -2.87
N LEU A 52 -21.96 15.21 -2.28
CA LEU A 52 -23.10 14.84 -1.43
C LEU A 52 -23.14 15.69 -0.14
N VAL A 53 -21.99 15.92 0.48
CA VAL A 53 -21.91 16.79 1.67
C VAL A 53 -22.28 18.23 1.32
N ALA A 54 -21.84 18.75 0.16
CA ALA A 54 -22.22 20.08 -0.33
C ALA A 54 -23.73 20.19 -0.64
N ALA A 55 -24.37 19.10 -1.06
CA ALA A 55 -25.81 19.02 -1.26
C ALA A 55 -26.62 18.88 0.05
N GLY A 56 -25.94 18.83 1.22
CA GLY A 56 -26.57 18.80 2.54
C GLY A 56 -26.82 17.40 3.11
N TYR A 57 -26.31 16.35 2.47
CA TYR A 57 -26.38 15.00 3.02
C TYR A 57 -25.40 14.83 4.19
N THR A 58 -25.83 14.11 5.23
CA THR A 58 -24.98 13.82 6.38
C THR A 58 -24.11 12.59 6.09
N ILE A 59 -22.91 12.54 6.67
CA ILE A 59 -22.00 11.39 6.54
C ILE A 59 -22.69 10.08 6.94
N THR A 60 -23.55 10.10 7.95
CA THR A 60 -24.34 8.94 8.39
C THR A 60 -25.35 8.48 7.34
N SER A 61 -26.00 9.41 6.62
CA SER A 61 -26.93 9.06 5.54
C SER A 61 -26.22 8.49 4.30
N ILE A 62 -25.02 9.00 4.01
CA ILE A 62 -24.18 8.50 2.90
C ILE A 62 -23.67 7.10 3.25
N ALA A 63 -23.15 6.90 4.47
CA ALA A 63 -22.66 5.62 4.96
C ALA A 63 -23.72 4.52 4.87
N ALA A 64 -24.95 4.82 5.27
CA ALA A 64 -26.08 3.90 5.19
C ALA A 64 -26.48 3.55 3.75
N ALA A 65 -26.32 4.48 2.80
CA ALA A 65 -26.67 4.26 1.40
C ALA A 65 -25.57 3.52 0.62
N SER A 66 -24.31 3.68 1.01
CA SER A 66 -23.14 3.08 0.35
C SER A 66 -22.61 1.82 1.05
N ASP A 67 -23.37 1.24 1.99
CA ASP A 67 -23.01 0.05 2.79
C ASP A 67 -21.58 0.13 3.37
N THR A 68 -21.24 1.27 3.95
CA THR A 68 -19.91 1.54 4.51
C THR A 68 -20.02 2.20 5.88
N ASP A 69 -18.91 2.32 6.60
CA ASP A 69 -18.90 2.96 7.91
C ASP A 69 -18.58 4.47 7.82
N ALA A 70 -19.08 5.22 8.78
CA ALA A 70 -18.91 6.68 8.82
C ALA A 70 -17.44 7.10 9.02
N ALA A 71 -16.61 6.29 9.70
CA ALA A 71 -15.20 6.57 9.89
C ALA A 71 -14.40 6.36 8.59
N THR A 72 -14.81 5.40 7.74
CA THR A 72 -14.28 5.25 6.38
C THR A 72 -14.56 6.48 5.53
N LEU A 73 -15.80 7.00 5.54
CA LEU A 73 -16.12 8.24 4.83
C LEU A 73 -15.40 9.47 5.38
N GLN A 74 -15.17 9.54 6.69
CA GLN A 74 -14.38 10.62 7.31
C GLN A 74 -12.92 10.60 6.85
N ARG A 75 -12.29 9.43 6.79
CA ARG A 75 -10.91 9.27 6.27
C ARG A 75 -10.81 9.63 4.79
N VAL A 76 -11.85 9.32 4.02
CA VAL A 76 -11.96 9.71 2.62
C VAL A 76 -11.99 11.23 2.51
N LEU A 77 -12.85 11.92 3.26
CA LEU A 77 -13.03 13.38 3.13
C LEU A 77 -11.88 14.22 3.68
N TYR A 78 -11.28 13.78 4.79
CA TYR A 78 -10.33 14.60 5.56
C TYR A 78 -8.90 14.06 5.58
N GLY A 79 -8.67 12.87 5.00
CA GLY A 79 -7.39 12.17 5.08
C GLY A 79 -7.28 11.27 6.32
N PRO A 80 -6.23 10.43 6.39
CA PRO A 80 -5.94 9.57 7.55
C PRO A 80 -5.57 10.37 8.81
#